data_AF-A0A9P7Q6T2-F1
#
_entry.id   AF-A0A9P7Q6T2-F1
#
_cell.length_a   1.000
_cell.length_b   1.000
_cell.length_c   1.000
_cell.angle_alpha   90.00
_cell.angle_beta   90.00
_cell.angle_gamma   90.00
#
_symmetry.space_group_name_H-M   'P 1'
#
loop_
_entity.id
_entity.type
_entity.pdbx_description
1 polymer ?
#
loop_
_entity_poly.entity_id
_entity_poly.type
_entity_poly.pdbx_seq_one_letter_code
_entity_poly.pdbx_strand_id
1 'polypeptide(L)'
;MPSRAHSSSGSSASSTSSWQDRLEEICRGAQLMPPVFQIVSDRRGGRTAWSSRVTVYGQTLAARYWYDGKNLNNAREDAAECAIKWLGTVNDQPSSDLDEDVLHFVAALLCVSTVPKES
;
A
#
# COMPACT_ATOMS: atom_id res chain seq x y z
N MET A 1 30.71 -35.75 -3.85
CA MET A 1 29.36 -35.53 -3.27
C MET A 1 29.54 -34.92 -1.89
N PRO A 2 28.74 -33.95 -1.40
CA PRO A 2 27.69 -33.15 -2.04
C PRO A 2 27.95 -31.62 -2.03
N SER A 3 27.28 -30.92 -2.93
CA SER A 3 27.28 -29.46 -3.11
C SER A 3 26.32 -28.81 -2.10
N ARG A 4 26.79 -27.82 -1.32
CA ARG A 4 25.91 -27.02 -0.44
C ARG A 4 25.15 -25.99 -1.28
N ALA A 5 23.92 -26.35 -1.67
CA ALA A 5 22.93 -25.36 -2.08
C ALA A 5 22.42 -24.66 -0.81
N HIS A 6 22.67 -23.36 -0.67
CA HIS A 6 21.92 -22.55 0.29
C HIS A 6 20.66 -22.06 -0.44
N SER A 7 19.53 -22.66 -0.11
CA SER A 7 18.22 -22.19 -0.55
C SER A 7 18.03 -20.75 -0.06
N SER A 8 18.00 -19.81 -1.00
CA SER A 8 17.57 -18.43 -0.78
C SER A 8 16.04 -18.43 -0.63
N SER A 9 15.56 -18.64 0.60
CA SER A 9 14.13 -18.56 0.91
C SER A 9 13.92 -17.69 2.13
N GLY A 10 13.36 -16.50 1.87
CA GLY A 10 12.69 -15.66 2.87
C GLY A 10 13.63 -14.86 3.75
N SER A 11 13.92 -13.62 3.34
CA SER A 11 14.40 -12.59 4.26
C SER A 11 13.33 -12.33 5.32
N SER A 12 13.35 -13.11 6.39
CA SER A 12 12.69 -12.80 7.65
C SER A 12 13.43 -11.63 8.28
N ALA A 13 13.11 -10.41 7.86
CA ALA A 13 13.64 -9.20 8.48
C ALA A 13 13.01 -9.06 9.87
N SER A 14 13.74 -9.51 10.88
CA SER A 14 13.42 -9.34 12.28
C SER A 14 13.46 -7.85 12.69
N SER A 15 12.30 -7.38 13.18
CA SER A 15 12.15 -6.57 14.40
C SER A 15 12.75 -5.16 14.46
N THR A 16 12.44 -4.32 13.48
CA THR A 16 12.07 -2.90 13.70
C THR A 16 10.90 -2.63 12.77
N SER A 17 9.68 -2.47 13.28
CA SER A 17 8.48 -2.37 12.44
C SER A 17 8.62 -1.24 11.43
N SER A 18 8.87 -1.58 10.17
CA SER A 18 8.95 -0.61 9.08
C SER A 18 7.57 -0.01 8.85
N TRP A 19 7.47 1.15 8.18
CA TRP A 19 6.17 1.71 7.84
C TRP A 19 5.36 0.73 6.96
N GLN A 20 6.05 -0.06 6.14
CA GLN A 20 5.45 -1.16 5.37
C GLN A 20 4.79 -2.20 6.27
N ASP A 21 5.51 -2.72 7.28
CA ASP A 21 4.98 -3.73 8.22
C ASP A 21 3.78 -3.19 9.00
N ARG A 22 3.87 -1.93 9.46
CA ARG A 22 2.79 -1.29 10.21
C ARG A 22 1.53 -1.13 9.35
N LEU A 23 1.69 -0.78 8.08
CA LEU A 23 0.57 -0.65 7.16
C LEU A 23 -0.09 -2.01 6.91
N GLU A 24 0.71 -3.07 6.74
CA GLU A 24 0.21 -4.43 6.57
C GLU A 24 -0.56 -4.89 7.81
N GLU A 25 -0.06 -4.62 9.01
CA GLU A 25 -0.75 -4.96 10.25
C GLU A 25 -2.09 -4.23 10.41
N ILE A 26 -2.15 -2.94 10.05
CA ILE A 26 -3.41 -2.17 10.04
C ILE A 26 -4.39 -2.77 9.03
N CYS A 27 -3.95 -3.06 7.80
CA CYS A 27 -4.80 -3.68 6.78
C CYS A 27 -5.32 -5.04 7.24
N ARG A 28 -4.45 -5.86 7.84
CA ARG A 28 -4.79 -7.18 8.39
C ARG A 28 -5.80 -7.08 9.53
N GLY A 29 -5.59 -6.15 10.46
CA GLY A 29 -6.51 -5.92 11.59
C GLY A 29 -7.88 -5.40 11.16
N ALA A 30 -7.92 -4.59 10.10
CA ALA A 30 -9.15 -4.07 9.50
C ALA A 30 -9.77 -5.01 8.45
N GLN A 31 -9.22 -6.22 8.26
CA GLN A 31 -9.66 -7.20 7.26
C GLN A 31 -9.70 -6.64 5.82
N LEU A 32 -8.80 -5.70 5.52
CA LEU A 32 -8.62 -5.11 4.20
C LEU A 32 -7.69 -5.97 3.35
N MET A 33 -7.74 -5.75 2.03
CA MET A 33 -6.76 -6.37 1.15
C MET A 33 -5.33 -5.92 1.52
N PRO A 34 -4.32 -6.81 1.36
CA PRO A 34 -2.94 -6.46 1.59
C PRO A 34 -2.50 -5.23 0.77
N PRO A 35 -1.70 -4.33 1.34
CA PRO A 35 -1.25 -3.12 0.64
C PRO A 35 -0.37 -3.49 -0.56
N VAL A 36 -0.71 -2.96 -1.74
CA VAL A 36 0.04 -3.25 -2.98
C VAL A 36 0.97 -2.09 -3.31
N PHE A 37 2.28 -2.31 -3.23
CA PHE A 37 3.29 -1.32 -3.60
C PHE A 37 3.67 -1.43 -5.08
N GLN A 38 3.72 -0.30 -5.76
CA GLN A 38 4.20 -0.18 -7.14
C GLN A 38 5.27 0.88 -7.22
N ILE A 39 6.40 0.52 -7.81
CA ILE A 39 7.50 1.45 -8.05
C ILE A 39 7.25 2.17 -9.38
N VAL A 40 7.39 3.50 -9.36
CA VAL A 40 7.25 4.38 -10.52
C VAL A 40 8.63 4.93 -10.86
N SER A 41 9.00 4.91 -12.14
CA SER A 41 10.27 5.47 -12.63
C SER A 41 10.02 6.54 -13.69
N ASP A 42 10.79 7.62 -13.62
CA ASP A 42 10.72 8.78 -14.51
C ASP A 42 12.12 9.13 -15.04
N ARG A 43 12.29 9.14 -16.37
CA ARG A 43 13.59 9.38 -17.03
C ARG A 43 13.77 10.87 -17.34
N ARG A 44 14.73 11.51 -16.66
CA ARG A 44 15.04 12.95 -16.78
C ARG A 44 16.41 13.21 -17.40
N GLY A 45 16.57 12.87 -18.68
CA GLY A 45 17.75 13.27 -19.47
C GLY A 45 19.09 12.82 -18.89
N GLY A 46 19.17 11.61 -18.34
CA GLY A 46 20.40 11.00 -17.81
C GLY A 46 20.33 10.53 -16.36
N ARG A 47 19.34 11.01 -15.59
CA ARG A 47 19.00 10.49 -14.27
C ARG A 47 17.60 9.88 -14.30
N THR A 48 17.39 8.80 -13.55
CA THR A 48 16.06 8.21 -13.34
C THR A 48 15.60 8.58 -11.94
N ALA A 49 14.50 9.32 -11.86
CA ALA A 49 13.80 9.58 -10.62
C ALA A 49 12.89 8.39 -10.31
N TRP A 50 12.81 8.01 -9.04
CA TRP A 50 12.02 6.86 -8.58
C TRP A 50 11.04 7.30 -7.50
N SER A 51 9.83 6.80 -7.58
CA SER A 51 8.80 6.99 -6.56
C SER A 51 8.14 5.65 -6.27
N SER A 52 7.36 5.58 -5.20
CA SER A 52 6.55 4.43 -4.87
C SER A 52 5.12 4.87 -4.66
N ARG A 53 4.17 4.04 -5.05
CA ARG A 53 2.75 4.21 -4.72
C ARG A 53 2.24 2.95 -4.05
N VAL A 54 1.35 3.11 -3.08
CA VAL A 54 0.71 2.01 -2.37
C VAL A 54 -0.80 2.08 -2.60
N THR A 55 -1.40 0.95 -2.88
CA THR A 55 -2.86 0.84 -3.02
C THR A 55 -3.45 0.15 -1.81
N VAL A 56 -4.34 0.84 -1.12
CA VAL A 56 -5.03 0.37 0.08
C VAL A 56 -6.49 0.78 0.00
N TYR A 57 -7.41 -0.14 0.27
CA TYR A 57 -8.85 0.15 0.25
C TYR A 57 -9.35 0.77 -1.08
N GLY A 58 -8.79 0.34 -2.21
CA GLY A 58 -9.11 0.90 -3.52
C GLY A 58 -8.57 2.32 -3.77
N GLN A 59 -7.89 2.92 -2.80
CA GLN A 59 -7.22 4.21 -2.93
C GLN A 59 -5.73 4.04 -3.15
N THR A 60 -5.17 4.78 -4.11
CA THR A 60 -3.74 4.75 -4.43
C THR A 60 -3.07 6.00 -3.92
N LEU A 61 -2.11 5.82 -3.02
CA LEU A 61 -1.35 6.89 -2.39
C LEU A 61 0.10 6.83 -2.85
N ALA A 62 0.63 7.94 -3.35
CA ALA A 62 2.00 8.03 -3.81
C ALA A 62 2.91 8.62 -2.73
N ALA A 63 4.18 8.25 -2.77
CA ALA A 63 5.24 8.93 -2.06
C ALA A 63 5.28 10.41 -2.50
N ARG A 64 5.52 11.29 -1.55
CA ARG A 64 5.51 12.74 -1.74
C ARG A 64 6.69 13.20 -2.59
N TYR A 65 7.81 12.50 -2.47
CA TYR A 65 9.06 12.88 -3.11
C TYR A 65 9.52 11.84 -4.13
N TRP A 66 10.40 12.31 -5.00
CA TRP A 66 11.15 11.48 -5.92
C TRP A 66 12.53 11.20 -5.33
N TYR A 67 12.92 9.94 -5.38
CA TYR A 67 14.15 9.39 -4.83
C TYR A 67 15.06 8.91 -5.95
N ASP A 68 16.35 8.77 -5.67
CA ASP A 68 17.27 8.08 -6.56
C ASP A 68 17.03 6.56 -6.51
N GLY A 69 17.43 5.82 -7.55
CA GLY A 69 17.23 4.36 -7.63
C GLY A 69 17.93 3.55 -6.54
N LYS A 70 18.83 4.18 -5.76
CA LYS A 70 19.46 3.59 -4.58
C LYS A 70 18.55 3.64 -3.34
N ASN A 71 17.55 4.52 -3.35
CA ASN A 71 16.70 4.87 -2.21
C ASN A 71 15.24 4.41 -2.42
N LEU A 72 15.02 3.30 -3.13
CA LEU A 72 13.68 2.75 -3.38
C LEU A 72 12.96 2.35 -2.08
N ASN A 73 13.71 1.93 -1.06
CA ASN A 73 13.15 1.62 0.24
C ASN A 73 12.52 2.88 0.88
N ASN A 74 13.22 4.01 0.83
CA ASN A 74 12.70 5.28 1.37
C ASN A 74 11.43 5.72 0.64
N ALA A 75 11.35 5.48 -0.68
CA ALA A 75 10.13 5.73 -1.44
C ALA A 75 8.96 4.86 -0.95
N ARG A 76 9.21 3.57 -0.66
CA ARG A 76 8.18 2.67 -0.12
C ARG A 76 7.74 3.06 1.29
N GLU A 77 8.69 3.39 2.15
CA GLU A 77 8.41 3.87 3.51
C GLU A 77 7.54 5.13 3.50
N ASP A 78 7.85 6.11 2.65
CA ASP A 78 7.08 7.36 2.54
C ASP A 78 5.67 7.11 2.00
N ALA A 79 5.51 6.22 1.01
CA ALA A 79 4.21 5.81 0.52
C ALA A 79 3.38 5.09 1.61
N ALA A 80 4.01 4.23 2.40
CA ALA A 80 3.35 3.52 3.49
C ALA A 80 2.92 4.47 4.62
N GLU A 81 3.78 5.42 4.99
CA GLU A 81 3.44 6.46 5.96
C GLU A 81 2.25 7.31 5.49
N CYS A 82 2.23 7.70 4.21
CA CYS A 82 1.10 8.43 3.63
C CYS A 82 -0.20 7.61 3.70
N ALA A 83 -0.14 6.30 3.47
CA ALA A 83 -1.30 5.41 3.62
C ALA A 83 -1.80 5.29 5.05
N ILE A 84 -0.89 5.15 6.02
CA ILE A 84 -1.28 5.08 7.43
C ILE A 84 -1.93 6.40 7.88
N LYS A 85 -1.35 7.54 7.49
CA LYS A 85 -1.94 8.85 7.80
C LYS A 85 -3.32 9.00 7.19
N TRP A 86 -3.49 8.60 5.92
CA TRP A 86 -4.78 8.65 5.25
C TRP A 86 -5.82 7.76 5.94
N LEU A 87 -5.48 6.50 6.27
CA LEU A 87 -6.36 5.61 7.03
C LEU A 87 -6.74 6.19 8.40
N GLY A 88 -5.79 6.81 9.08
CA GLY A 88 -6.04 7.53 10.33
C GLY A 88 -7.01 8.69 10.16
N THR A 89 -6.86 9.50 9.11
CA THR A 89 -7.80 10.60 8.83
C THR A 89 -9.20 10.12 8.46
N VAL A 90 -9.32 8.99 7.77
CA VAL A 90 -10.62 8.39 7.45
C VAL A 90 -11.32 7.88 8.71
N ASN A 91 -10.56 7.36 9.68
CA ASN A 91 -11.11 6.80 10.92
C ASN A 91 -11.39 7.86 12.01
N ASP A 92 -10.73 9.03 11.95
CA ASP A 92 -10.85 10.11 12.94
C ASP A 92 -11.90 11.17 12.57
N GLN A 93 -12.61 11.02 11.45
CA GLN A 93 -13.73 11.92 11.14
C GLN A 93 -14.86 11.69 12.17
N PRO A 94 -15.16 12.68 13.04
CA PRO A 94 -16.32 12.58 13.90
C PRO A 94 -17.57 12.50 13.02
N SER A 95 -18.39 11.50 13.28
CA SER A 95 -19.66 11.19 12.63
C SER A 95 -20.73 12.28 12.83
N SER A 96 -20.42 13.57 12.66
CA SER A 96 -21.37 14.66 12.93
C SER A 96 -21.98 15.32 11.70
N ASP A 97 -21.48 15.09 10.49
CA ASP A 97 -22.08 15.69 9.29
C ASP A 97 -22.17 14.64 8.18
N LEU A 98 -23.40 14.17 7.99
CA LEU A 98 -23.81 13.21 6.98
C LEU A 98 -23.68 13.85 5.60
N ASP A 99 -22.62 13.53 4.86
CA ASP A 99 -22.65 13.58 3.40
C ASP A 99 -22.87 12.15 2.87
N GLU A 100 -24.04 11.96 2.26
CA GLU A 100 -24.58 10.74 1.64
C GLU A 100 -23.71 10.15 0.51
N ASP A 101 -22.53 10.69 0.25
CA ASP A 101 -21.60 10.21 -0.78
C ASP A 101 -20.71 9.05 -0.31
N VAL A 102 -20.34 9.00 0.97
CA VAL A 102 -19.40 7.96 1.45
C VAL A 102 -20.11 6.62 1.63
N LEU A 103 -21.40 6.62 2.01
CA LEU A 103 -22.19 5.38 2.12
C LEU A 103 -22.45 4.76 0.73
N HIS A 104 -22.55 5.56 -0.33
CA HIS A 104 -22.56 5.03 -1.70
C HIS A 104 -21.20 4.45 -2.10
N PHE A 105 -20.09 5.03 -1.63
CA PHE A 105 -18.75 4.50 -1.89
C PHE A 105 -18.49 3.17 -1.14
N VAL A 106 -18.94 3.05 0.11
CA VAL A 106 -18.81 1.79 0.87
C VAL A 106 -19.86 0.74 0.49
N ALA A 107 -21.08 1.14 0.09
CA ALA A 107 -22.10 0.22 -0.41
C ALA A 107 -21.81 -0.27 -1.84
N ALA A 108 -21.23 0.57 -2.71
CA ALA A 108 -20.78 0.14 -4.05
C ALA A 108 -19.66 -0.90 -3.96
N LEU A 109 -18.77 -0.80 -2.96
CA LEU A 109 -17.72 -1.79 -2.70
C LEU A 109 -18.25 -3.13 -2.17
N LEU A 110 -19.42 -3.17 -1.51
CA LEU A 110 -20.06 -4.42 -1.09
C LEU A 110 -21.00 -5.02 -2.16
N CYS A 111 -21.46 -4.24 -3.16
CA CYS A 111 -22.42 -4.74 -4.17
C CYS A 111 -21.77 -5.44 -5.38
N VAL A 112 -20.48 -5.22 -5.67
CA VAL A 112 -19.76 -5.90 -6.80
C VAL A 112 -19.27 -7.31 -6.42
N SER A 113 -20.02 -8.05 -5.61
CA SER A 113 -19.75 -9.48 -5.34
C SER A 113 -20.83 -10.43 -5.87
N THR A 114 -21.75 -9.95 -6.72
CA THR A 114 -22.57 -10.86 -7.53
C THR A 114 -22.24 -10.69 -9.01
N VAL A 115 -21.32 -11.54 -9.48
CA VAL A 115 -21.20 -11.86 -10.90
C VAL A 115 -22.27 -12.91 -11.18
N PRO A 116 -23.31 -12.66 -12.00
CA PRO A 116 -24.04 -13.77 -12.59
C PRO A 116 -23.11 -14.48 -13.57
N LYS A 117 -22.82 -15.75 -13.25
CA LYS A 117 -22.16 -16.71 -14.13
C LYS A 117 -23.15 -17.03 -15.27
N GLU A 118 -23.07 -16.31 -16.38
CA GLU A 118 -23.80 -16.68 -17.61
C GLU A 118 -23.20 -17.97 -18.21
N SER A 119 -24.10 -18.88 -18.60
CA SER A 119 -23.87 -20.20 -19.20
C SER A 119 -24.08 -20.15 -20.72
#